data_AF-A0A6J4EDE6-F1
#
_entry.id   AF-A0A6J4EDE6-F1
#
_cell.length_a   1.000
_cell.length_b   1.000
_cell.length_c   1.000
_cell.angle_alpha   90.00
_cell.angle_beta   90.00
_cell.angle_gamma   90.00
#
_symmetry.space_group_name_H-M   'P 1'
#
loop_
_entity.id
_entity.type
_entity.pdbx_description
1 polymer ?
#
loop_
_entity_poly.entity_id
_entity_poly.type
_entity_poly.pdbx_seq_one_letter_code
_entity_poly.pdbx_strand_id
1 'polypeptide(L)'
;MINWLFGQVRDFIDAYDRAKAEKAEKAEKAEKAEKAEKAEKQSVQFGRVGQYLQFEGSAESTETLPQKLKPKVLKPHTRSEILRRLRKGTPKKLICSEFKLTISTVNKLLRSEALVKKAWTESTHNKTLLKNRSEWKSLIKKHPNSSAKLVRSENPKLYAWLYRNDKSWLLKETERLPTGRTGNNSKVDWALRDEALEALLITKLNEDPCSIRSSKVSNKDIYTLAPELSICLKSRNQYPRTRALLQKVKNCHQPSKLH
;
A
#
# COMPACT_ATOMS: atom_id res chain seq x y z
N MET A 1 1.79 16.46 -36.94
CA MET A 1 0.49 16.76 -37.58
C MET A 1 -0.39 17.53 -36.59
N ILE A 2 -0.07 18.80 -36.35
CA ILE A 2 -0.83 19.76 -35.51
C ILE A 2 -0.91 21.15 -36.19
N ASN A 3 0.00 21.43 -37.13
CA ASN A 3 0.03 22.67 -37.93
C ASN A 3 -1.24 22.95 -38.74
N TRP A 4 -2.07 21.95 -39.04
CA TRP A 4 -3.33 22.18 -39.77
C TRP A 4 -4.37 22.95 -38.94
N LEU A 5 -4.33 22.83 -37.60
CA LEU A 5 -5.32 23.44 -36.71
C LEU A 5 -4.85 24.77 -36.09
N PHE A 6 -3.54 24.95 -35.89
CA PHE A 6 -2.97 26.12 -35.21
C PHE A 6 -1.99 26.93 -36.07
N GLY A 7 -1.71 26.52 -37.31
CA GLY A 7 -0.72 27.17 -38.19
C GLY A 7 0.73 26.93 -37.75
N GLN A 8 1.05 27.24 -36.50
CA GLN A 8 2.35 27.00 -35.87
C GLN A 8 2.22 26.23 -34.54
N VAL A 9 3.26 25.49 -34.17
CA VAL A 9 3.28 24.69 -32.94
C VAL A 9 3.26 25.57 -31.68
N ARG A 10 3.75 26.81 -31.76
CA ARG A 10 3.74 27.76 -30.65
C ARG A 10 2.33 28.17 -30.24
N ASP A 11 1.46 28.43 -31.22
CA ASP A 11 0.06 28.80 -30.97
C ASP A 11 -0.72 27.67 -30.28
N PHE A 12 -0.37 26.42 -30.58
CA PHE A 12 -0.89 25.25 -29.87
C PHE A 12 -0.43 25.19 -28.41
N ILE A 13 0.85 25.44 -28.13
CA ILE A 13 1.39 25.44 -26.77
C ILE A 13 0.73 26.54 -25.93
N ASP A 14 0.57 27.74 -26.49
CA ASP A 14 -0.07 28.86 -25.81
C ASP A 14 -1.56 28.63 -25.55
N ALA A 15 -2.27 27.96 -26.48
CA ALA A 15 -3.66 27.55 -26.27
C ALA A 15 -3.78 26.43 -25.22
N TYR A 16 -2.84 25.49 -25.22
CA TYR A 16 -2.79 24.39 -24.25
C TYR A 16 -2.53 24.90 -22.83
N ASP A 17 -1.58 25.81 -22.66
CA ASP A 17 -1.24 26.39 -21.37
C ASP A 17 -2.37 27.26 -20.82
N ARG A 18 -3.07 28.02 -21.68
CA ARG A 18 -4.30 28.75 -21.29
C ARG A 18 -5.40 27.80 -20.84
N ALA A 19 -5.68 26.74 -21.60
CA ALA A 19 -6.71 25.76 -21.23
C ALA A 19 -6.34 25.02 -19.92
N LYS A 20 -5.06 24.79 -19.67
CA LYS A 20 -4.54 24.20 -18.43
C LYS A 20 -4.69 25.17 -17.25
N ALA A 21 -4.40 26.46 -17.44
CA ALA A 21 -4.61 27.49 -16.44
C ALA A 21 -6.09 27.68 -16.09
N GLU A 22 -6.98 27.72 -17.10
CA GLU A 22 -8.43 27.81 -16.88
C GLU A 22 -8.98 26.60 -16.12
N LYS A 23 -8.47 25.39 -16.39
CA LYS A 23 -8.82 24.19 -15.62
C LYS A 23 -8.34 24.27 -14.17
N ALA A 24 -7.13 24.81 -13.94
CA ALA A 24 -6.61 25.01 -12.59
C ALA A 24 -7.43 26.06 -11.82
N GLU A 25 -7.81 27.17 -12.47
CA GLU A 25 -8.64 28.22 -11.87
C GLU A 25 -10.06 27.72 -11.55
N LYS A 26 -10.66 26.92 -12.45
CA LYS A 26 -11.95 26.26 -12.20
C LYS A 26 -11.88 25.26 -11.04
N ALA A 27 -10.78 24.51 -10.92
CA ALA A 27 -10.56 23.60 -9.80
C ALA A 27 -10.38 24.35 -8.47
N GLU A 28 -9.63 25.46 -8.46
CA GLU A 28 -9.44 26.29 -7.27
C GLU A 28 -10.75 26.97 -6.83
N LYS A 29 -11.57 27.45 -7.79
CA LYS A 29 -12.91 28.00 -7.52
C LYS A 29 -13.86 26.93 -6.97
N ALA A 30 -13.84 25.71 -7.50
CA ALA A 30 -14.62 24.59 -6.99
C ALA A 30 -14.21 24.19 -5.56
N GLU A 31 -12.91 24.13 -5.27
CA GLU A 31 -12.40 23.81 -3.93
C GLU A 31 -12.76 24.90 -2.90
N LYS A 32 -12.75 26.18 -3.31
CA LYS A 32 -13.21 27.29 -2.46
C LYS A 32 -14.72 27.26 -2.21
N ALA A 33 -15.53 26.92 -3.22
CA ALA A 33 -16.98 26.77 -3.08
C ALA A 33 -17.35 25.61 -2.16
N GLU A 34 -16.69 24.45 -2.29
CA GLU A 34 -16.92 23.29 -1.42
C GLU A 34 -16.53 23.57 0.04
N LYS A 35 -15.46 24.35 0.26
CA LYS A 35 -15.05 24.81 1.60
C LYS A 35 -16.03 25.82 2.19
N ALA A 36 -16.60 26.71 1.38
CA ALA A 36 -17.62 27.66 1.83
C ALA A 36 -18.94 26.95 2.22
N GLU A 37 -19.40 26.00 1.41
CA GLU A 37 -20.60 25.21 1.68
C GLU A 37 -20.45 24.33 2.95
N LYS A 38 -19.25 23.77 3.17
CA LYS A 38 -18.94 23.05 4.42
C LYS A 38 -18.88 23.96 5.65
N ALA A 39 -18.41 25.19 5.51
CA ALA A 39 -18.39 26.16 6.61
C ALA A 39 -19.82 26.63 6.98
N GLU A 40 -20.70 26.79 6.00
CA GLU A 40 -22.11 27.15 6.21
C GLU A 40 -22.93 26.00 6.83
N LYS A 41 -22.73 24.75 6.39
CA LYS A 41 -23.36 23.59 7.03
C LYS A 41 -22.87 23.37 8.47
N GLN A 42 -21.62 23.73 8.76
CA GLN A 42 -21.04 23.61 10.10
C GLN A 42 -21.50 24.74 11.05
N SER A 43 -21.88 25.92 10.54
CA SER A 43 -22.48 26.99 11.36
C SER A 43 -23.95 26.72 11.69
N VAL A 44 -24.72 26.12 10.76
CA VAL A 44 -26.13 25.72 10.99
C VAL A 44 -26.25 24.61 12.03
N GLN A 45 -25.25 23.74 12.17
CA GLN A 45 -25.25 22.67 13.18
C GLN A 45 -24.90 23.16 14.60
N PHE A 46 -24.27 24.33 14.75
CA PHE A 46 -23.94 24.95 16.04
C PHE A 46 -24.97 25.97 16.53
N GLY A 47 -25.98 26.32 15.73
CA GLY A 47 -27.01 27.31 16.05
C GLY A 47 -28.26 26.78 16.77
N ARG A 48 -28.31 25.50 17.16
CA ARG A 48 -29.55 24.89 17.67
C ARG A 48 -29.34 24.06 18.94
N VAL A 49 -28.70 24.64 19.96
CA VAL A 49 -28.76 24.15 21.35
C VAL A 49 -28.93 25.35 22.28
N GLY A 50 -30.17 25.76 22.46
CA GLY A 50 -30.55 26.88 23.31
C GLY A 50 -32.06 26.98 23.46
N GLN A 51 -32.74 25.84 23.63
CA GLN A 51 -34.15 25.81 24.02
C GLN A 51 -34.17 25.60 25.53
N TYR A 52 -34.36 26.71 26.26
CA TYR A 52 -34.55 26.73 27.71
C TYR A 52 -35.81 25.92 28.06
N LEU A 53 -35.65 24.87 28.87
CA LEU A 53 -36.74 24.31 29.65
C LEU A 53 -37.02 25.29 30.79
N GLN A 54 -38.25 25.81 30.83
CA GLN A 54 -38.84 26.42 32.01
C GLN A 54 -38.98 25.34 33.09
N PHE A 55 -38.26 25.52 34.20
CA PHE A 55 -38.58 24.89 35.46
C PHE A 55 -38.66 26.01 36.49
N GLU A 56 -39.89 26.42 36.80
CA GLU A 56 -40.18 27.25 37.95
C GLU A 56 -40.14 26.39 39.21
N GLY A 57 -39.50 26.87 40.28
CA GLY A 57 -39.70 26.28 41.60
C GLY A 57 -38.57 26.48 42.62
N SER A 58 -38.72 27.56 43.40
CA SER A 58 -38.33 27.72 44.81
C SER A 58 -36.84 27.82 45.20
N ALA A 59 -36.43 29.08 45.35
CA ALA A 59 -35.65 29.66 46.46
C ALA A 59 -34.99 28.70 47.49
N GLU A 60 -33.67 28.78 47.59
CA GLU A 60 -32.98 29.06 48.86
C GLU A 60 -31.62 29.73 48.57
N SER A 61 -31.48 30.94 49.10
CA SER A 61 -30.43 31.92 48.85
C SER A 61 -29.13 31.61 49.60
N THR A 62 -28.03 31.52 48.85
CA THR A 62 -26.73 32.01 49.33
C THR A 62 -26.13 32.92 48.26
N GLU A 63 -26.29 34.22 48.46
CA GLU A 63 -25.69 35.26 47.61
C GLU A 63 -24.17 35.09 47.58
N THR A 64 -23.62 34.76 46.41
CA THR A 64 -22.22 35.02 46.10
C THR A 64 -22.15 35.87 44.84
N LEU A 65 -21.74 37.12 45.02
CA LEU A 65 -21.59 38.13 43.97
C LEU A 65 -20.70 37.61 42.81
N PRO A 66 -21.02 37.92 41.54
CA PRO A 66 -20.23 37.50 40.40
C PRO A 66 -18.92 38.29 40.33
N GLN A 67 -17.85 37.75 40.92
CA GLN A 67 -16.52 38.33 40.80
C GLN A 67 -16.07 38.26 39.34
N LYS A 68 -15.90 39.42 38.70
CA LYS A 68 -15.32 39.56 37.36
C LYS A 68 -13.87 39.05 37.38
N LEU A 69 -13.68 37.78 37.01
CA LEU A 69 -12.38 37.12 37.02
C LEU A 69 -11.45 37.79 35.99
N LYS A 70 -10.39 38.44 36.48
CA LYS A 70 -9.26 38.87 35.63
C LYS A 70 -8.66 37.64 34.92
N PRO A 71 -8.16 37.75 33.67
CA PRO A 71 -7.50 36.64 33.00
C PRO A 71 -6.33 36.14 33.85
N LYS A 72 -6.36 34.87 34.28
CA LYS A 72 -5.28 34.26 35.05
C LYS A 72 -4.07 34.07 34.13
N VAL A 73 -3.09 34.97 34.22
CA VAL A 73 -1.81 34.87 33.51
C VAL A 73 -0.96 33.79 34.17
N LEU A 74 -0.43 32.87 33.36
CA LEU A 74 0.44 31.79 33.85
C LEU A 74 1.73 32.38 34.45
N LYS A 75 2.08 31.96 35.66
CA LYS A 75 3.29 32.44 36.35
C LYS A 75 4.55 32.24 35.47
N PRO A 76 5.48 33.22 35.40
CA PRO A 76 6.64 33.16 34.49
C PRO A 76 7.50 31.91 34.64
N HIS A 77 7.79 31.49 35.88
CA HIS A 77 8.60 30.28 36.14
C HIS A 77 7.90 29.02 35.59
N THR A 78 6.59 28.86 35.83
CA THR A 78 5.80 27.72 35.34
C THR A 78 5.76 27.70 33.81
N ARG A 79 5.62 28.88 33.18
CA ARG A 79 5.69 29.02 31.72
C ARG A 79 7.04 28.53 31.20
N SER A 80 8.14 29.00 31.77
CA SER A 80 9.50 28.63 31.34
C SER A 80 9.76 27.12 31.47
N GLU A 81 9.26 26.49 32.54
CA GLU A 81 9.37 25.05 32.74
C GLU A 81 8.60 24.25 31.69
N ILE A 82 7.35 24.65 31.41
CA ILE A 82 6.54 24.00 30.39
C ILE A 82 7.20 24.10 29.02
N LEU A 83 7.74 25.28 28.66
CA LEU A 83 8.45 25.46 27.40
C LEU A 83 9.71 24.60 27.33
N ARG A 84 10.46 24.47 28.43
CA ARG A 84 11.62 23.57 28.54
C ARG A 84 11.24 22.13 28.26
N ARG A 85 10.14 21.63 28.85
CA ARG A 85 9.65 20.27 28.62
C ARG A 85 9.10 20.05 27.22
N LEU A 86 8.41 21.05 26.66
CA LEU A 86 7.96 21.01 25.26
C LEU A 86 9.15 20.92 24.29
N ARG A 87 10.24 21.68 24.51
CA ARG A 87 11.43 21.55 23.66
C ARG A 87 12.01 20.13 23.67
N LYS A 88 11.94 19.41 24.80
CA LYS A 88 12.36 17.99 24.90
C LYS A 88 11.39 17.00 24.22
N GLY A 89 10.29 17.47 23.62
CA GLY A 89 9.29 16.63 22.98
C GLY A 89 8.42 15.86 23.96
N THR A 90 8.15 16.39 25.15
CA THR A 90 7.19 15.79 26.09
C THR A 90 5.77 15.88 25.50
N PRO A 91 4.96 14.80 25.56
CA PRO A 91 3.61 14.83 25.02
C PRO A 91 2.73 15.82 25.80
N LYS A 92 1.88 16.56 25.05
CA LYS A 92 1.01 17.60 25.61
C LYS A 92 0.13 17.09 26.74
N LYS A 93 -0.40 15.87 26.61
CA LYS A 93 -1.26 15.22 27.61
C LYS A 93 -0.57 15.09 28.96
N LEU A 94 0.71 14.68 28.97
CA LEU A 94 1.48 14.51 30.20
C LEU A 94 1.72 15.84 30.91
N ILE A 95 2.04 16.89 30.15
CA ILE A 95 2.17 18.26 30.67
C ILE A 95 0.84 18.76 31.25
N CYS A 96 -0.28 18.46 30.59
CA CYS A 96 -1.60 18.85 31.08
C CYS A 96 -1.90 18.20 32.44
N SER A 97 -1.63 16.89 32.58
CA SER A 97 -1.84 16.16 33.83
C SER A 97 -0.94 16.66 34.97
N GLU A 98 0.34 16.90 34.69
CA GLU A 98 1.32 17.30 35.71
C GLU A 98 1.08 18.73 36.21
N PHE A 99 0.84 19.68 35.30
CA PHE A 99 0.64 21.09 35.65
C PHE A 99 -0.83 21.45 35.90
N LYS A 100 -1.75 20.47 35.86
CA LYS A 100 -3.21 20.66 35.96
C LYS A 100 -3.72 21.73 34.98
N LEU A 101 -3.23 21.65 33.74
CA LEU A 101 -3.57 22.58 32.66
C LEU A 101 -4.50 21.94 31.64
N THR A 102 -5.25 22.78 30.92
CA THR A 102 -6.01 22.35 29.75
C THR A 102 -5.10 22.29 28.51
N ILE A 103 -5.42 21.38 27.58
CA ILE A 103 -4.71 21.24 26.30
C ILE A 103 -4.71 22.56 25.52
N SER A 104 -5.80 23.33 25.61
CA SER A 104 -5.94 24.64 24.99
C SER A 104 -4.86 25.62 25.45
N THR A 105 -4.51 25.63 26.73
CA THR A 105 -3.44 26.48 27.28
C THR A 105 -2.08 26.10 26.70
N VAL A 106 -1.77 24.80 26.61
CA VAL A 106 -0.53 24.32 25.97
C VAL A 106 -0.49 24.67 24.49
N ASN A 107 -1.61 24.55 23.78
CA ASN A 107 -1.69 24.95 22.38
C ASN A 107 -1.55 26.47 22.20
N LYS A 108 -2.09 27.30 23.10
CA LYS A 108 -1.85 28.76 23.10
C LYS A 108 -0.36 29.08 23.28
N LEU A 109 0.31 28.40 24.21
CA LEU A 109 1.76 28.53 24.42
C LEU A 109 2.58 28.17 23.17
N LEU A 110 2.25 27.06 22.51
CA LEU A 110 2.92 26.64 21.27
C LEU A 110 2.64 27.58 20.09
N ARG A 111 1.48 28.26 20.07
CA ARG A 111 1.19 29.28 19.05
C ARG A 111 1.98 30.57 19.31
N SER A 112 2.19 30.95 20.58
CA SER A 112 2.98 32.14 20.92
C SER A 112 4.48 31.97 20.70
N GLU A 113 5.00 30.74 20.74
CA GLU A 113 6.44 30.46 20.71
C GLU A 113 6.81 29.55 19.52
N ALA A 114 7.07 30.16 18.35
CA ALA A 114 7.32 29.41 17.12
C ALA A 114 8.55 28.47 17.19
N LEU A 115 9.64 28.91 17.84
CA LEU A 115 10.86 28.11 18.01
C LEU A 115 10.60 26.86 18.86
N VAL A 116 9.84 27.00 19.95
CA VAL A 116 9.49 25.87 20.82
C VAL A 116 8.56 24.91 20.09
N LYS A 117 7.63 25.42 19.27
CA LYS A 117 6.78 24.59 18.42
C LYS A 117 7.60 23.77 17.44
N LYS A 118 8.56 24.38 16.74
CA LYS A 118 9.45 23.69 15.80
C LYS A 118 10.27 22.59 16.50
N ALA A 119 10.94 22.93 17.61
CA ALA A 119 11.72 21.97 18.40
C ALA A 119 10.87 20.82 18.94
N TRP A 120 9.64 21.11 19.39
CA TRP A 120 8.70 20.08 19.85
C TRP A 120 8.25 19.17 18.70
N THR A 121 7.94 19.72 17.51
CA THR A 121 7.57 18.91 16.34
C THR A 121 8.70 18.01 15.89
N GLU A 122 9.94 18.51 15.83
CA GLU A 122 11.13 17.74 15.46
C GLU A 122 11.40 16.63 16.48
N SER A 123 11.39 16.97 17.78
CA SER A 123 11.61 16.00 18.85
C SER A 123 10.52 14.92 18.88
N THR A 124 9.27 15.30 18.65
CA THR A 124 8.14 14.35 18.61
C THR A 124 8.26 13.45 17.40
N HIS A 125 8.57 14.01 16.23
CA HIS A 125 8.80 13.26 15.00
C HIS A 125 9.93 12.25 15.18
N ASN A 126 11.08 12.67 15.73
CA ASN A 126 12.22 11.79 16.00
C ASN A 126 11.87 10.65 16.95
N LYS A 127 11.11 10.93 18.03
CA LYS A 127 10.63 9.88 18.95
C LYS A 127 9.71 8.88 18.25
N THR A 128 8.76 9.36 17.45
CA THR A 128 7.87 8.50 16.67
C THR A 128 8.65 7.66 15.65
N LEU A 129 9.63 8.26 14.99
CA LEU A 129 10.51 7.59 14.04
C LEU A 129 11.29 6.47 14.71
N LEU A 130 11.96 6.73 15.84
CA LEU A 130 12.71 5.71 16.59
C LEU A 130 11.81 4.58 17.10
N LYS A 131 10.60 4.91 17.58
CA LYS A 131 9.61 3.92 17.99
C LYS A 131 9.23 3.00 16.82
N ASN A 132 8.87 3.57 15.68
CA ASN A 132 8.47 2.80 14.51
C ASN A 132 9.63 1.98 13.93
N ARG A 133 10.87 2.51 13.96
CA ARG A 133 12.07 1.74 13.62
C ARG A 133 12.25 0.53 14.55
N SER A 134 12.03 0.71 15.85
CA SER A 134 12.11 -0.38 16.83
C SER A 134 11.04 -1.44 16.59
N GLU A 135 9.79 -1.02 16.38
CA GLU A 135 8.68 -1.93 16.05
C GLU A 135 8.96 -2.73 14.77
N TRP A 136 9.51 -2.10 13.74
CA TRP A 136 9.88 -2.77 12.49
C TRP A 136 10.98 -3.82 12.72
N LYS A 137 12.01 -3.48 13.51
CA LYS A 137 13.06 -4.45 13.89
C LYS A 137 12.50 -5.62 14.69
N SER A 138 11.57 -5.37 15.61
CA SER A 138 10.91 -6.44 16.38
C SER A 138 10.08 -7.35 15.48
N LEU A 139 9.42 -6.80 14.47
CA LEU A 139 8.64 -7.57 13.49
C LEU A 139 9.55 -8.45 12.64
N ILE A 140 10.70 -7.94 12.19
CA ILE A 140 11.72 -8.74 11.50
C ILE A 140 12.24 -9.87 12.40
N LYS A 141 12.56 -9.58 13.67
CA LYS A 141 13.06 -10.60 14.61
C LYS A 141 12.06 -11.73 14.87
N LYS A 142 10.77 -11.42 14.85
CA LYS A 142 9.69 -12.42 14.99
C LYS A 142 9.63 -13.37 13.79
N HIS A 143 10.11 -12.94 12.63
CA HIS A 143 9.99 -13.63 11.35
C HIS A 143 11.32 -13.69 10.58
N PRO A 144 12.36 -14.34 11.13
CA PRO A 144 13.73 -14.27 10.60
C PRO A 144 13.87 -14.86 9.19
N ASN A 145 13.07 -15.86 8.84
CA ASN A 145 13.11 -16.53 7.53
C ASN A 145 12.06 -16.01 6.55
N SER A 146 11.30 -14.98 6.93
CA SER A 146 10.21 -14.49 6.11
C SER A 146 10.68 -13.45 5.10
N SER A 147 10.07 -13.50 3.92
CA SER A 147 10.34 -12.51 2.89
C SER A 147 9.83 -11.12 3.28
N ALA A 148 10.44 -10.08 2.72
CA ALA A 148 9.98 -8.70 2.85
C ALA A 148 8.48 -8.51 2.56
N LYS A 149 7.92 -9.30 1.63
CA LYS A 149 6.48 -9.26 1.29
C LYS A 149 5.61 -9.71 2.46
N LEU A 150 6.02 -10.76 3.17
CA LEU A 150 5.29 -11.30 4.31
C LEU A 150 5.38 -10.36 5.52
N VAL A 151 6.58 -9.90 5.84
CA VAL A 151 6.85 -8.92 6.91
C VAL A 151 6.02 -7.65 6.70
N ARG A 152 5.95 -7.13 5.46
CA ARG A 152 5.11 -5.98 5.10
C ARG A 152 3.62 -6.25 5.32
N SER A 153 3.16 -7.48 5.08
CA SER A 153 1.74 -7.84 5.20
C SER A 153 1.24 -7.91 6.64
N GLU A 154 2.13 -8.20 7.61
CA GLU A 154 1.74 -8.25 9.03
C GLU A 154 1.42 -6.87 9.60
N ASN A 155 2.15 -5.83 9.18
CA ASN A 155 1.86 -4.45 9.60
C ASN A 155 2.01 -3.44 8.44
N PRO A 156 1.01 -3.34 7.55
CA PRO A 156 1.07 -2.44 6.40
C PRO A 156 1.06 -0.96 6.80
N LYS A 157 0.44 -0.63 7.94
CA LYS A 157 0.38 0.75 8.46
C LYS A 157 1.76 1.24 8.88
N LEU A 158 2.50 0.41 9.63
CA LEU A 158 3.87 0.71 10.05
C LEU A 158 4.79 0.89 8.84
N TYR A 159 4.72 -0.02 7.88
CA TYR A 159 5.49 0.09 6.64
C TYR A 159 5.18 1.38 5.88
N ALA A 160 3.89 1.70 5.68
CA ALA A 160 3.47 2.89 4.96
C ALA A 160 3.89 4.19 5.69
N TRP A 161 3.93 4.17 7.02
CA TRP A 161 4.44 5.31 7.79
C TRP A 161 5.94 5.47 7.59
N LEU A 162 6.73 4.41 7.76
CA LEU A 162 8.18 4.45 7.59
C LEU A 162 8.59 4.81 6.15
N TYR A 163 7.85 4.33 5.16
CA TYR A 163 8.11 4.66 3.76
C TYR A 163 7.96 6.16 3.46
N ARG A 164 7.02 6.84 4.13
CA ARG A 164 6.81 8.29 3.95
C ARG A 164 7.79 9.14 4.75
N ASN A 165 8.22 8.68 5.92
CA ASN A 165 9.01 9.47 6.86
C ASN A 165 10.50 9.14 6.82
N ASP A 166 10.88 7.95 6.37
CA ASP A 166 12.24 7.40 6.49
C ASP A 166 12.52 6.26 5.51
N LYS A 167 12.33 6.56 4.22
CA LYS A 167 12.39 5.57 3.12
C LYS A 167 13.74 4.88 3.01
N SER A 168 14.84 5.63 3.07
CA SER A 168 16.20 5.08 2.87
C SER A 168 16.57 4.06 3.93
N TRP A 169 16.26 4.35 5.20
CA TRP A 169 16.45 3.40 6.29
C TRP A 169 15.60 2.15 6.12
N LEU A 170 14.31 2.32 5.76
CA LEU A 170 13.39 1.20 5.59
C LEU A 170 13.85 0.25 4.48
N LEU A 171 14.27 0.80 3.33
CA LEU A 171 14.75 -0.02 2.21
C LEU A 171 16.01 -0.79 2.59
N LYS A 172 16.98 -0.12 3.23
CA LYS A 172 18.22 -0.76 3.70
C LYS A 172 17.96 -1.91 4.69
N GLU A 173 17.01 -1.75 5.61
CA GLU A 173 16.64 -2.84 6.52
C GLU A 173 15.84 -3.95 5.83
N THR A 174 15.04 -3.61 4.81
CA THR A 174 14.25 -4.59 4.06
C THR A 174 15.11 -5.43 3.11
N GLU A 175 16.16 -4.85 2.52
CA GLU A 175 17.12 -5.54 1.66
C GLU A 175 17.90 -6.65 2.38
N ARG A 176 18.02 -6.56 3.71
CA ARG A 176 18.64 -7.60 4.55
C ARG A 176 17.75 -8.84 4.72
N LEU A 177 16.48 -8.75 4.36
CA LEU A 177 15.55 -9.87 4.49
C LEU A 177 15.74 -10.86 3.33
N PRO A 178 15.48 -12.16 3.57
CA PRO A 178 15.50 -13.15 2.51
C PRO A 178 14.58 -12.74 1.36
N THR A 179 15.09 -12.85 0.13
CA THR A 179 14.27 -12.61 -1.05
C THR A 179 13.30 -13.78 -1.18
N GLY A 180 11.99 -13.52 -1.04
CA GLY A 180 10.95 -14.55 -1.19
C GLY A 180 10.74 -15.06 -2.62
N ARG A 181 11.56 -14.60 -3.58
CA ARG A 181 11.64 -15.23 -4.90
C ARG A 181 12.42 -16.53 -4.74
N THR A 182 11.70 -17.63 -4.58
CA THR A 182 12.17 -18.87 -5.18
C THR A 182 12.26 -18.62 -6.69
N GLY A 183 13.44 -18.78 -7.27
CA GLY A 183 13.59 -18.65 -8.72
C GLY A 183 12.62 -19.59 -9.45
N ASN A 184 12.31 -19.28 -10.71
CA ASN A 184 11.52 -20.17 -11.60
C ASN A 184 12.20 -21.53 -11.87
N ASN A 185 13.35 -21.79 -11.23
CA ASN A 185 14.00 -23.09 -11.14
C ASN A 185 13.22 -23.93 -10.13
N SER A 186 11.98 -24.15 -10.50
CA SER A 186 11.15 -25.17 -9.95
C SER A 186 12.00 -26.44 -9.90
N LYS A 187 11.98 -27.05 -8.71
CA LYS A 187 12.38 -28.42 -8.43
C LYS A 187 11.45 -29.36 -9.23
N VAL A 188 11.32 -29.13 -10.54
CA VAL A 188 10.52 -29.92 -11.45
C VAL A 188 11.33 -31.16 -11.68
N ASP A 189 10.84 -32.23 -11.08
CA ASP A 189 11.26 -33.57 -11.40
C ASP A 189 10.79 -33.87 -12.83
N TRP A 190 11.72 -33.69 -13.77
CA TRP A 190 11.46 -33.96 -15.18
C TRP A 190 11.22 -35.44 -15.45
N ALA A 191 11.72 -36.35 -14.61
CA ALA A 191 11.51 -37.78 -14.77
C ALA A 191 10.08 -38.16 -14.43
N LEU A 192 9.56 -37.70 -13.29
CA LEU A 192 8.14 -37.90 -12.93
C LEU A 192 7.19 -37.27 -13.95
N ARG A 193 7.54 -36.09 -14.46
CA ARG A 193 6.72 -35.41 -15.47
C ARG A 193 6.74 -36.13 -16.82
N ASP A 194 7.85 -36.74 -17.20
CA ASP A 194 7.96 -37.55 -18.41
C ASP A 194 7.19 -38.87 -18.29
N GLU A 195 7.24 -39.51 -17.12
CA GLU A 195 6.46 -40.72 -16.85
C GLU A 195 4.95 -40.47 -16.91
N ALA A 196 4.47 -39.38 -16.30
CA ALA A 196 3.07 -39.00 -16.37
C ALA A 196 2.60 -38.71 -17.81
N LEU A 197 3.46 -38.07 -18.61
CA LEU A 197 3.16 -37.74 -20.00
C LEU A 197 3.17 -38.98 -20.91
N GLU A 198 4.09 -39.91 -20.67
CA GLU A 198 4.13 -41.21 -21.34
C GLU A 198 2.85 -42.01 -21.02
N ALA A 199 2.47 -42.10 -19.74
CA ALA A 199 1.27 -42.79 -19.31
C ALA A 199 0.01 -42.19 -19.96
N LEU A 200 -0.12 -40.86 -19.98
CA LEU A 200 -1.22 -40.17 -20.64
C LEU A 200 -1.32 -40.55 -22.12
N LEU A 201 -0.19 -40.57 -22.83
CA LEU A 201 -0.16 -40.96 -24.24
C LEU A 201 -0.59 -42.42 -24.43
N ILE A 202 -0.10 -43.35 -23.60
CA ILE A 202 -0.50 -44.76 -23.65
C ILE A 202 -2.01 -44.92 -23.44
N THR A 203 -2.58 -44.25 -22.43
CA THR A 203 -4.02 -44.28 -22.17
C THR A 203 -4.81 -43.78 -23.37
N LYS A 204 -4.42 -42.64 -23.95
CA LYS A 204 -5.10 -42.06 -25.12
C LYS A 204 -5.01 -42.93 -26.36
N LEU A 205 -3.88 -43.60 -26.58
CA LEU A 205 -3.70 -44.56 -27.67
C LEU A 205 -4.59 -45.80 -27.51
N ASN A 206 -4.81 -46.24 -26.28
CA ASN A 206 -5.67 -47.39 -25.98
C ASN A 206 -7.17 -47.04 -26.06
N GLU A 207 -7.55 -45.82 -25.70
CA GLU A 207 -8.95 -45.34 -25.78
C GLU A 207 -9.41 -45.18 -27.23
N ASP A 208 -8.57 -44.61 -28.10
CA ASP A 208 -8.91 -44.30 -29.50
C ASP A 208 -7.92 -44.91 -30.51
N PRO A 209 -7.82 -46.26 -30.61
CA PRO A 209 -6.91 -46.93 -31.55
C PRO A 209 -7.28 -46.63 -33.02
N CYS A 210 -8.52 -46.21 -33.25
CA CYS A 210 -9.12 -45.94 -34.54
C CYS A 210 -8.62 -44.63 -35.20
N SER A 211 -8.17 -43.66 -34.39
CA SER A 211 -7.70 -42.34 -34.84
C SER A 211 -6.35 -42.41 -35.59
N ILE A 212 -5.64 -43.54 -35.44
CA ILE A 212 -4.25 -43.73 -35.90
C ILE A 212 -4.15 -44.77 -37.04
N ARG A 213 -5.28 -45.26 -37.58
CA ARG A 213 -5.34 -46.29 -38.64
C ARG A 213 -4.82 -45.89 -40.02
N SER A 214 -4.24 -44.70 -40.17
CA SER A 214 -3.53 -44.34 -41.39
C SER A 214 -2.22 -45.10 -41.48
N SER A 215 -1.84 -45.57 -42.67
CA SER A 215 -0.56 -46.26 -42.95
C SER A 215 0.67 -45.44 -42.56
N LYS A 216 0.50 -44.16 -42.19
CA LYS A 216 1.51 -43.31 -41.58
C LYS A 216 0.88 -42.39 -40.53
N VAL A 217 1.32 -42.54 -39.28
CA VAL A 217 0.90 -41.67 -38.17
C VAL A 217 1.63 -40.33 -38.26
N SER A 218 0.90 -39.24 -38.46
CA SER A 218 1.48 -37.89 -38.47
C SER A 218 1.62 -37.34 -37.05
N ASN A 219 2.58 -36.44 -36.84
CA ASN A 219 2.66 -35.66 -35.59
C ASN A 219 1.36 -34.90 -35.33
N LYS A 220 0.67 -34.46 -36.39
CA LYS A 220 -0.60 -33.74 -36.27
C LYS A 220 -1.68 -34.61 -35.62
N ASP A 221 -1.74 -35.88 -35.99
CA ASP A 221 -2.74 -36.83 -35.48
C ASP A 221 -2.49 -37.10 -33.99
N ILE A 222 -1.21 -37.27 -33.63
CA ILE A 222 -0.77 -37.45 -32.24
C ILE A 222 -1.07 -36.21 -31.39
N TYR A 223 -0.80 -35.01 -31.90
CA TYR A 223 -1.11 -33.77 -31.17
C TYR A 223 -2.60 -33.46 -31.13
N THR A 224 -3.39 -33.99 -32.07
CA THR A 224 -4.86 -33.91 -32.01
C THR A 224 -5.38 -34.83 -30.91
N LEU A 225 -4.81 -36.02 -30.76
CA LEU A 225 -5.15 -36.97 -29.71
C LEU A 225 -4.71 -36.52 -28.31
N ALA A 226 -3.50 -35.94 -28.20
CA ALA A 226 -2.94 -35.45 -26.95
C ALA A 226 -2.33 -34.04 -27.13
N PRO A 227 -3.13 -32.96 -27.02
CA PRO A 227 -2.68 -31.59 -27.21
C PRO A 227 -1.56 -31.15 -26.27
N GLU A 228 -1.48 -31.72 -25.06
CA GLU A 228 -0.46 -31.41 -24.04
C GLU A 228 0.98 -31.66 -24.53
N LEU A 229 1.16 -32.62 -25.45
CA LEU A 229 2.45 -32.94 -26.04
C LEU A 229 3.04 -31.78 -26.85
N SER A 230 2.18 -30.95 -27.46
CA SER A 230 2.62 -29.83 -28.30
C SER A 230 3.39 -28.76 -27.52
N ILE A 231 3.06 -28.61 -26.23
CA ILE A 231 3.71 -27.66 -25.32
C ILE A 231 4.91 -28.34 -24.66
N CYS A 232 4.73 -29.55 -24.15
CA CYS A 232 5.77 -30.28 -23.42
C CYS A 232 7.00 -30.59 -24.30
N LEU A 233 6.77 -30.98 -25.56
CA LEU A 233 7.85 -31.38 -26.47
C LEU A 233 8.55 -30.22 -27.17
N LYS A 234 8.25 -28.96 -26.82
CA LYS A 234 9.03 -27.79 -27.28
C LYS A 234 10.49 -27.86 -26.80
N SER A 235 10.69 -28.36 -25.58
CA SER A 235 12.03 -28.58 -25.01
C SER A 235 12.67 -29.83 -25.62
N ARG A 236 13.64 -29.66 -26.53
CA ARG A 236 14.29 -30.78 -27.24
C ARG A 236 14.98 -31.79 -26.31
N ASN A 237 15.57 -31.31 -25.22
CA ASN A 237 16.39 -32.11 -24.30
C ASN A 237 15.59 -32.70 -23.12
N GLN A 238 14.27 -32.55 -23.12
CA GLN A 238 13.38 -33.08 -22.09
C GLN A 238 12.44 -34.13 -22.71
N TYR A 239 11.87 -34.97 -21.83
CA TYR A 239 10.91 -36.03 -22.17
C TYR A 239 11.47 -37.21 -22.99
N PRO A 240 12.60 -37.83 -22.58
CA PRO A 240 13.19 -38.95 -23.32
C PRO A 240 12.27 -40.16 -23.48
N ARG A 241 11.51 -40.55 -22.45
CA ARG A 241 10.60 -41.72 -22.48
C ARG A 241 9.44 -41.48 -23.43
N THR A 242 8.74 -40.35 -23.27
CA THR A 242 7.64 -39.97 -24.15
C THR A 242 8.10 -39.88 -25.62
N ARG A 243 9.29 -39.32 -25.87
CA ARG A 243 9.86 -39.25 -27.23
C ARG A 243 10.20 -40.63 -27.79
N ALA A 244 10.75 -41.53 -26.99
CA ALA A 244 11.04 -42.90 -27.40
C ALA A 244 9.74 -43.64 -27.77
N LEU A 245 8.67 -43.48 -26.98
CA LEU A 245 7.35 -44.04 -27.28
C LEU A 245 6.80 -43.48 -28.61
N LEU A 246 6.89 -42.17 -28.82
CA LEU A 246 6.47 -41.54 -30.09
C LEU A 246 7.23 -42.07 -31.31
N GLN A 247 8.52 -42.36 -31.17
CA GLN A 247 9.29 -42.99 -32.24
C GLN A 247 8.84 -44.43 -32.48
N LYS A 248 8.58 -45.21 -31.43
CA LYS A 248 8.03 -46.57 -31.56
C LYS A 248 6.69 -46.56 -32.29
N VAL A 249 5.75 -45.70 -31.89
CA VAL A 249 4.42 -45.59 -32.54
C VAL A 249 4.55 -45.26 -34.03
N LYS A 250 5.49 -44.38 -34.41
CA LYS A 250 5.74 -44.05 -35.83
C LYS A 250 6.39 -45.19 -36.61
N ASN A 251 7.27 -45.96 -35.97
CA ASN A 251 8.03 -47.03 -36.62
C ASN A 251 7.22 -48.33 -36.75
N CYS A 252 6.38 -48.67 -35.77
CA CYS A 252 5.53 -49.87 -35.80
C CYS A 252 4.51 -49.89 -36.94
N HIS A 253 4.28 -48.75 -37.61
CA HIS A 253 3.38 -48.65 -38.75
C HIS A 253 4.08 -48.45 -40.10
N GLN A 254 5.42 -48.50 -40.15
CA GLN A 254 6.12 -48.62 -41.42
C GLN A 254 6.01 -50.08 -41.90
N PRO A 255 5.34 -50.37 -43.03
CA PRO A 255 5.43 -51.71 -43.60
C PRO A 255 6.90 -51.96 -43.95
N SER A 256 7.45 -53.05 -43.40
CA SER A 256 8.79 -53.52 -43.72
C SER A 256 8.90 -53.68 -45.24
N LYS A 257 9.57 -52.72 -45.89
CA LYS A 257 10.08 -52.91 -47.26
C LYS A 257 11.25 -53.88 -47.15
N LEU A 258 10.94 -55.17 -47.12
CA LEU A 258 11.87 -56.22 -47.49
C LEU A 258 12.02 -56.13 -49.02
N HIS A 259 13.23 -55.85 -49.47
CA HIS A 259 13.66 -56.00 -50.86
C HIS A 259 14.62 -57.18 -50.91
#